data_AF-I2N9E3-F1
#
_entry.id   AF-I2N9E3-F1
#
_cell.length_a   1.000
_cell.length_b   1.000
_cell.length_c   1.000
_cell.angle_alpha   90.00
_cell.angle_beta   90.00
_cell.angle_gamma   90.00
#
_symmetry.space_group_name_H-M   'P 1'
#
loop_
_entity.id
_entity.type
_entity.pdbx_description
1 polymer ?
#
loop_
_entity_poly.entity_id
_entity_poly.type
_entity_poly.pdbx_seq_one_letter_code
_entity_poly.pdbx_strand_id
1 'polypeptide(L)'
;MATRSTPPVVLLHDVDAVRADLVTALESADPSLRPGLEEALRIAERHGALTDEQRTGEWVRRTLRAADTDPAADHVRAVKALREAVPGLGLIAANGLVKAAGRS
;
A
#
# COMPACT_ATOMS: atom_id res chain seq x y z
N MET A 1 -0.96 -10.62 -29.17
CA MET A 1 -1.50 -9.67 -28.17
C MET A 1 -0.87 -9.99 -26.83
N ALA A 2 0.13 -9.22 -26.39
CA ALA A 2 0.72 -9.41 -25.07
C ALA A 2 -0.22 -8.80 -24.03
N THR A 3 -0.81 -9.63 -23.18
CA THR A 3 -1.52 -9.18 -21.98
C THR A 3 -0.57 -8.29 -21.18
N ARG A 4 -0.94 -7.01 -21.00
CA ARG A 4 -0.18 -6.06 -20.18
C ARG A 4 0.03 -6.73 -18.82
N SER A 5 1.28 -7.04 -18.46
CA SER A 5 1.61 -7.72 -17.22
C SER A 5 1.06 -6.94 -16.03
N THR A 6 -0.04 -7.43 -15.47
CA THR A 6 -0.48 -7.09 -14.12
C THR A 6 0.69 -7.40 -13.18
N PRO A 7 1.10 -6.46 -12.31
CA PRO A 7 2.17 -6.71 -11.35
C PRO A 7 1.81 -7.92 -10.46
N PRO A 8 2.77 -8.77 -10.07
CA PRO A 8 2.52 -9.96 -9.24
C PRO A 8 2.25 -9.62 -7.75
N VAL A 9 1.91 -8.37 -7.45
CA VAL A 9 1.67 -7.91 -6.09
C VAL A 9 0.18 -8.03 -5.80
N VAL A 10 -0.16 -8.92 -4.88
CA VAL A 10 -1.53 -9.02 -4.33
C VAL A 10 -1.68 -7.94 -3.27
N LEU A 11 -2.59 -7.00 -3.49
CA LEU A 11 -2.98 -6.02 -2.48
C LEU A 11 -4.08 -6.64 -1.62
N LEU A 12 -3.80 -6.79 -0.32
CA LEU A 12 -4.81 -7.22 0.64
C LEU A 12 -5.42 -5.99 1.33
N HIS A 13 -6.73 -5.85 1.20
CA HIS A 13 -7.51 -4.76 1.79
C HIS A 13 -8.10 -5.18 3.14
N ASP A 14 -7.25 -5.39 4.14
CA ASP A 14 -7.71 -5.73 5.49
C ASP A 14 -8.47 -4.56 6.15
N VAL A 15 -8.25 -3.33 5.65
CA VAL A 15 -8.87 -2.12 6.18
C VAL A 15 -10.40 -2.10 5.99
N ASP A 16 -10.94 -2.69 4.92
CA ASP A 16 -12.40 -2.74 4.73
C ASP A 16 -13.07 -3.71 5.70
N ALA A 17 -12.42 -4.83 6.02
CA ALA A 17 -12.89 -5.76 7.04
C ALA A 17 -12.86 -5.10 8.42
N VAL A 18 -11.76 -4.45 8.78
CA VAL A 18 -11.64 -3.67 10.03
C VAL A 18 -12.69 -2.55 10.10
N ARG A 19 -12.96 -1.86 8.99
CA ARG A 19 -14.03 -0.84 8.94
C ARG A 19 -15.39 -1.44 9.25
N ALA A 20 -15.71 -2.58 8.66
CA ALA A 20 -16.98 -3.28 8.90
C ALA A 20 -17.13 -3.66 10.38
N ASP A 21 -16.07 -4.23 10.97
CA ASP A 21 -16.06 -4.62 12.39
C ASP A 21 -16.25 -3.40 13.32
N LEU A 22 -15.63 -2.26 12.99
CA LEU A 22 -15.79 -1.01 13.75
C LEU A 22 -17.21 -0.44 13.65
N VAL A 23 -17.84 -0.51 12.47
CA VAL A 23 -19.24 -0.10 12.29
C VAL A 23 -20.15 -0.97 13.14
N THR A 24 -20.00 -2.30 13.08
CA THR A 24 -20.78 -3.22 13.92
C THR A 24 -20.55 -2.98 15.40
N ALA A 25 -19.31 -2.72 15.84
CA ALA A 25 -19.02 -2.41 17.23
C ALA A 25 -19.72 -1.12 17.70
N LEU A 26 -19.84 -0.11 16.84
CA LEU A 26 -20.52 1.16 17.14
C LEU A 26 -22.03 1.03 17.30
N GLU A 27 -22.67 0.06 16.64
CA GLU A 27 -24.12 -0.19 16.75
C GLU A 27 -24.53 -0.57 18.17
N SER A 28 -23.65 -1.27 18.90
CA SER A 28 -23.90 -1.75 20.27
C SER A 28 -22.95 -1.15 21.32
N ALA A 29 -22.17 -0.13 20.96
CA ALA A 29 -21.15 0.43 21.84
C ALA A 29 -21.76 1.10 23.07
N ASP A 30 -21.16 0.84 24.24
CA ASP A 30 -21.39 1.64 25.44
C ASP A 30 -21.01 3.12 25.17
N PRO A 31 -21.76 4.10 25.73
CA PRO A 31 -21.47 5.52 25.52
C PRO A 31 -20.02 5.93 25.86
N SER A 32 -19.36 5.25 26.80
CA SER A 32 -17.97 5.53 27.16
C SER A 32 -16.95 5.08 26.11
N LEU A 33 -17.26 4.04 25.33
CA LEU A 33 -16.38 3.51 24.28
C LEU A 33 -16.63 4.16 22.91
N ARG A 34 -17.82 4.76 22.72
CA ARG A 34 -18.25 5.33 21.44
C ARG A 34 -17.26 6.36 20.85
N PRO A 35 -16.73 7.35 21.59
CA PRO A 35 -15.81 8.33 21.00
C PRO A 35 -14.51 7.71 20.49
N GLY A 36 -14.00 6.68 21.19
CA GLY A 36 -12.79 5.96 20.78
C GLY A 36 -13.01 5.14 19.50
N LEU A 37 -14.17 4.48 19.40
CA LEU A 37 -14.54 3.71 18.21
C LEU A 37 -14.80 4.60 16.99
N GLU A 38 -15.40 5.78 17.18
CA GLU A 38 -15.58 6.79 16.13
C GLU A 38 -14.24 7.30 15.59
N GLU A 39 -13.27 7.56 16.47
CA GLU A 39 -11.92 7.96 16.04
C GLU A 39 -11.18 6.82 15.34
N ALA A 40 -11.31 5.59 15.82
CA ALA A 40 -10.77 4.41 15.16
C ALA A 40 -11.36 4.23 13.76
N LEU A 41 -12.68 4.38 13.60
CA LEU A 41 -13.35 4.34 12.31
C LEU A 41 -12.84 5.42 11.37
N ARG A 42 -12.70 6.67 11.86
CA ARG A 42 -12.14 7.78 11.08
C ARG A 42 -10.72 7.49 10.62
N ILE A 43 -9.90 6.82 11.43
CA ILE A 43 -8.56 6.36 11.05
C ILE A 43 -8.65 5.32 9.93
N ALA A 44 -9.49 4.30 10.10
CA ALA A 44 -9.69 3.26 9.09
C ALA A 44 -10.18 3.83 7.75
N GLU A 45 -11.12 4.79 7.77
CA GLU A 45 -11.64 5.45 6.57
C GLU A 45 -10.56 6.25 5.82
N ARG A 46 -9.70 6.99 6.53
CA ARG A 46 -8.56 7.68 5.90
C ARG A 46 -7.63 6.71 5.19
N HIS A 47 -7.39 5.55 5.82
CA HIS A 47 -6.60 4.50 5.20
C HIS A 47 -7.37 3.81 4.06
N GLY A 48 -8.69 3.69 4.12
CA GLY A 48 -9.55 3.12 3.08
C GLY A 48 -9.69 3.99 1.83
N ALA A 49 -9.63 5.31 1.97
CA ALA A 49 -9.76 6.26 0.88
C ALA A 49 -8.60 6.26 -0.13
N LEU A 50 -7.47 5.61 0.20
CA LEU A 50 -6.32 5.51 -0.71
C LEU A 50 -6.62 4.55 -1.86
N THR A 51 -6.33 4.99 -3.09
CA THR A 51 -6.39 4.12 -4.27
C THR A 51 -5.29 3.06 -4.24
N ASP A 52 -5.47 1.98 -4.99
CA ASP A 52 -4.49 0.90 -5.11
C ASP A 52 -3.14 1.40 -5.62
N GLU A 53 -3.14 2.37 -6.53
CA GLU A 53 -1.93 3.00 -7.04
C GLU A 53 -1.20 3.78 -5.93
N GLN A 54 -1.92 4.52 -5.10
CA GLN A 54 -1.34 5.28 -3.99
C GLN A 54 -0.72 4.34 -2.95
N ARG A 55 -1.42 3.26 -2.60
CA ARG A 55 -0.91 2.23 -1.67
C ARG A 55 0.33 1.56 -2.22
N THR A 56 0.27 1.13 -3.49
CA THR A 56 1.39 0.48 -4.16
C THR A 56 2.59 1.42 -4.23
N GLY A 57 2.39 2.69 -4.57
CA GLY A 57 3.44 3.69 -4.59
C GLY A 57 4.09 3.89 -3.22
N GLU A 58 3.29 3.95 -2.15
CA GLU A 58 3.81 4.09 -0.79
C GLU A 58 4.56 2.85 -0.32
N TRP A 59 4.04 1.66 -0.63
CA TRP A 59 4.73 0.40 -0.35
C TRP A 59 6.09 0.34 -1.05
N VAL A 60 6.18 0.72 -2.33
CA VAL A 60 7.45 0.80 -3.06
C VAL A 60 8.40 1.78 -2.37
N ARG A 61 7.95 3.00 -2.05
CA ARG A 61 8.79 3.99 -1.36
C ARG A 61 9.30 3.50 -0.02
N ARG A 62 8.44 2.87 0.79
CA ARG A 62 8.82 2.27 2.08
C ARG A 62 9.86 1.17 1.90
N THR A 63 9.69 0.32 0.89
CA THR A 63 10.62 -0.77 0.58
C THR A 63 11.99 -0.23 0.17
N LEU A 64 12.03 0.81 -0.68
CA LEU A 64 13.27 1.44 -1.11
C LEU A 64 13.97 2.20 0.03
N ARG A 65 13.21 2.88 0.89
CA ARG A 65 13.75 3.51 2.12
C ARG A 65 14.40 2.49 3.05
N ALA A 66 13.79 1.31 3.22
CA ALA A 66 14.37 0.24 4.01
C ALA A 66 15.68 -0.33 3.40
N ALA A 67 15.87 -0.19 2.10
CA ALA A 67 17.08 -0.56 1.37
C ALA A 67 18.05 0.63 1.16
N ASP A 68 17.84 1.75 1.85
CA ASP A 68 18.63 2.98 1.74
C ASP A 68 18.88 3.42 0.29
N THR A 69 17.82 3.34 -0.53
CA THR A 69 17.90 3.61 -1.96
C THR A 69 16.88 4.66 -2.36
N ASP A 70 17.37 5.71 -3.03
CA ASP A 70 16.53 6.76 -3.62
C ASP A 70 16.37 6.52 -5.13
N PRO A 71 15.14 6.29 -5.63
CA PRO A 71 14.90 6.12 -7.06
C PRO A 71 15.18 7.37 -7.90
N ALA A 72 15.17 8.57 -7.31
CA ALA A 72 15.55 9.81 -8.01
C ALA A 72 17.06 9.92 -8.22
N ALA A 73 17.85 9.41 -7.27
CA ALA A 73 19.30 9.38 -7.35
C ALA A 73 19.83 8.24 -8.24
N ASP A 74 19.25 7.04 -8.12
CA ASP A 74 19.63 5.88 -8.92
C ASP A 74 18.45 4.92 -9.16
N HIS A 75 17.78 5.11 -10.32
CA HIS A 75 16.64 4.30 -10.73
C HIS A 75 16.99 2.82 -10.91
N VAL A 76 18.19 2.50 -11.41
CA VAL A 76 18.61 1.10 -11.65
C VAL A 76 18.80 0.38 -10.32
N ARG A 77 19.47 1.03 -9.37
CA ARG A 77 19.63 0.52 -8.00
C ARG A 77 18.27 0.34 -7.32
N ALA A 78 17.34 1.28 -7.49
CA ALA A 78 15.99 1.14 -6.95
C ALA A 78 15.25 -0.06 -7.53
N VAL A 79 15.31 -0.27 -8.84
CA VAL A 79 14.70 -1.46 -9.48
C VAL A 79 15.34 -2.75 -8.97
N LYS A 80 16.67 -2.76 -8.74
CA LYS A 80 17.37 -3.92 -8.17
C LYS A 80 16.93 -4.18 -6.73
N ALA A 81 16.93 -3.17 -5.87
CA ALA A 81 16.53 -3.28 -4.47
C ALA A 81 15.09 -3.78 -4.32
N LEU A 82 14.15 -3.30 -5.15
CA LEU A 82 12.77 -3.77 -5.13
C LEU A 82 12.64 -5.26 -5.51
N ARG A 83 13.45 -5.74 -6.47
CA ARG A 83 13.47 -7.16 -6.87
C ARG A 83 14.14 -8.07 -5.84
N GLU A 84 15.09 -7.54 -5.08
CA GLU A 84 15.70 -8.26 -3.95
C GLU A 84 14.71 -8.39 -2.78
N ALA A 85 13.92 -7.34 -2.52
CA ALA A 85 12.87 -7.35 -1.51
C ALA A 85 11.67 -8.25 -1.88
N VAL A 86 11.41 -8.44 -3.17
CA VAL A 86 10.31 -9.29 -3.66
C VAL A 86 10.84 -10.32 -4.65
N PRO A 87 11.33 -11.48 -4.16
CA PRO A 87 11.78 -12.56 -5.01
C PRO A 87 10.69 -13.00 -6.00
N GLY A 88 11.04 -13.16 -7.28
CA GLY A 88 10.10 -13.49 -8.35
C GLY A 88 9.45 -12.28 -9.04
N LEU A 89 9.69 -11.05 -8.56
CA LEU A 89 9.23 -9.84 -9.25
C LEU A 89 10.00 -9.67 -10.58
N GLY A 90 9.26 -9.74 -11.69
CA GLY A 90 9.80 -9.55 -13.03
C GLY A 90 10.35 -8.13 -13.23
N LEU A 91 11.39 -8.00 -14.07
CA LEU A 91 12.09 -6.72 -14.30
C LEU A 91 11.16 -5.61 -14.81
N ILE A 92 10.26 -5.94 -15.76
CA ILE A 92 9.31 -4.98 -16.33
C ILE A 92 8.36 -4.46 -15.25
N ALA A 93 7.83 -5.36 -14.41
CA ALA A 93 6.93 -5.00 -13.31
C ALA A 93 7.65 -4.13 -12.26
N ALA A 94 8.86 -4.52 -11.85
CA ALA A 94 9.67 -3.73 -10.93
C ALA A 94 9.97 -2.33 -11.46
N ASN A 95 10.38 -2.21 -12.73
CA ASN A 95 10.60 -0.92 -13.37
C ASN A 95 9.33 -0.06 -13.43
N GLY A 96 8.18 -0.67 -13.76
CA GLY A 96 6.89 0.02 -13.76
C GLY A 96 6.52 0.58 -12.38
N LEU A 97 6.70 -0.24 -11.34
CA LEU A 97 6.43 0.12 -9.94
C LEU A 97 7.32 1.27 -9.45
N VAL A 98 8.64 1.20 -9.69
CA VAL A 98 9.57 2.28 -9.30
C VAL A 98 9.23 3.59 -10.02
N LYS A 99 8.92 3.53 -11.33
CA LYS A 99 8.50 4.72 -12.08
C LYS A 99 7.19 5.30 -11.56
N ALA A 100 6.22 4.45 -11.17
CA ALA A 100 4.95 4.91 -10.61
C ALA A 100 5.15 5.59 -9.24
N ALA A 101 6.00 5.02 -8.40
CA ALA A 101 6.30 5.54 -7.08
C ALA A 101 7.00 6.91 -7.09
N GLY A 102 7.82 7.18 -8.13
CA GLY A 102 8.52 8.45 -8.30
C GLY A 102 7.72 9.60 -8.92
N ARG A 103 6.47 9.37 -9.37
CA ARG A 103 5.60 10.39 -10.00
C ARG A 103 4.68 11.12 -9.01
N SER A 104 5.07 11.19 -7.74
CA SER A 104 4.22 11.75 -6.66
C SER A 104 4.47 13.22 -6.45
#